data_AF-A0A813DX55-F1
#
_entry.id   AF-A0A813DX55-F1
#
_cell.length_a   1.000
_cell.length_b   1.000
_cell.length_c   1.000
_cell.angle_alpha   90.00
_cell.angle_beta   90.00
_cell.angle_gamma   90.00
#
_symmetry.space_group_name_H-M   'P 1'
#
loop_
_entity.id
_entity.type
_entity.pdbx_description
1 polymer ?
#
loop_
_entity_poly.entity_id
_entity_poly.type
_entity_poly.pdbx_seq_one_letter_code
_entity_poly.pdbx_strand_id
1 'polypeptide(L)'
;MEVNLLSKLNIDPDSILSIRAGTVRRQAQISSGRPFRFPKISMDENPLKIDILKQVGTAYLVMKPGEEQYKVLFAGEMGDMSCEVEVKKSEGGEAVAAKEAADDKKVEASASAKDAKDYLEGHQVLQFVQAVLQTVIKEKPANPYEYMARHFMSGYAKDDQRASVSAAAPANRAPPEPPAADTKPAPTPAEDAPAEAAKAAPPAEEAKP
;
A
#
# COMPACT_ATOMS: atom_id res chain seq x y z
N MET A 1 -7.69 -0.44 24.31
CA MET A 1 -7.41 -1.87 24.09
C MET A 1 -5.99 -2.06 23.55
N GLU A 2 -5.32 -3.18 23.87
CA GLU A 2 -4.00 -3.55 23.34
C GLU A 2 -4.06 -4.98 22.79
N VAL A 3 -3.44 -5.21 21.61
CA VAL A 3 -3.34 -6.54 20.98
C VAL A 3 -1.87 -6.90 20.80
N ASN A 4 -1.48 -8.08 21.27
CA ASN A 4 -0.11 -8.58 21.25
C ASN A 4 0.01 -9.81 20.36
N LEU A 5 1.03 -9.85 19.49
CA LEU A 5 1.36 -11.04 18.72
C LEU A 5 2.23 -11.98 19.58
N LEU A 6 1.65 -13.08 20.04
CA LEU A 6 2.33 -14.02 20.94
C LEU A 6 3.12 -15.10 20.21
N SER A 7 2.58 -15.63 19.11
CA SER A 7 3.21 -16.67 18.30
C SER A 7 2.81 -16.54 16.84
N LYS A 8 3.62 -17.14 15.96
CA LYS A 8 3.40 -17.19 14.51
C LYS A 8 3.98 -18.50 13.98
N LEU A 9 3.30 -19.08 13.00
CA LEU A 9 3.73 -20.30 12.32
C LEU A 9 3.49 -20.12 10.82
N ASN A 10 4.47 -20.45 9.99
CA ASN A 10 4.40 -20.35 8.53
C ASN A 10 4.06 -18.92 8.02
N ILE A 11 4.56 -17.88 8.69
CA ILE A 11 4.42 -16.49 8.24
C ILE A 11 5.81 -15.91 7.99
N ASP A 12 6.01 -15.34 6.80
CA ASP A 12 7.26 -14.70 6.40
C ASP A 12 7.64 -13.59 7.40
N PRO A 13 8.90 -13.49 7.86
CA PRO A 13 9.34 -12.50 8.84
C PRO A 13 9.08 -11.05 8.42
N ASP A 14 9.13 -10.77 7.11
CA ASP A 14 8.95 -9.45 6.51
C ASP A 14 7.48 -9.10 6.24
N SER A 15 6.56 -10.00 6.60
CA SER A 15 5.13 -9.72 6.53
C SER A 15 4.72 -8.64 7.52
N ILE A 16 3.72 -7.85 7.14
CA ILE A 16 3.11 -6.81 7.94
C ILE A 16 1.80 -7.36 8.49
N LEU A 17 1.64 -7.32 9.82
CA LEU A 17 0.38 -7.61 10.48
C LEU A 17 -0.45 -6.32 10.54
N SER A 18 -1.66 -6.39 10.01
CA SER A 18 -2.61 -5.28 9.95
C SER A 18 -3.86 -5.62 10.73
N ILE A 19 -4.13 -4.88 11.79
CA ILE A 19 -5.30 -5.07 12.66
C ILE A 19 -6.21 -3.87 12.53
N ARG A 20 -7.48 -4.10 12.16
CA ARG A 20 -8.54 -3.10 12.10
C ARG A 20 -9.60 -3.40 13.17
N ALA A 21 -9.96 -2.37 13.90
CA ALA A 21 -10.97 -2.34 14.93
C ALA A 21 -11.85 -1.11 14.68
N GLY A 22 -13.11 -1.32 14.33
CA GLY A 22 -13.99 -0.24 13.87
C GLY A 22 -13.37 0.58 12.72
N THR A 23 -13.13 1.87 12.99
CA THR A 23 -12.52 2.83 12.04
C THR A 23 -11.00 2.90 12.13
N VAL A 24 -10.40 2.32 13.18
CA VAL A 24 -8.96 2.42 13.45
C VAL A 24 -8.22 1.22 12.86
N ARG A 25 -7.16 1.49 12.10
CA ARG A 25 -6.23 0.48 11.60
C ARG A 25 -4.85 0.70 12.20
N ARG A 26 -4.20 -0.37 12.63
CA ARG A 26 -2.81 -0.39 13.10
C ARG A 26 -2.05 -1.45 12.31
N GLN A 27 -0.85 -1.11 11.85
CA GLN A 27 -0.01 -2.00 11.04
C GLN A 27 1.43 -1.95 11.54
N ALA A 28 2.10 -3.10 11.57
CA ALA A 28 3.51 -3.20 11.88
C ALA A 28 4.10 -4.49 11.30
N GLN A 29 5.42 -4.52 11.07
CA GLN A 29 6.11 -5.76 10.73
C GLN A 29 5.92 -6.81 11.83
N ILE A 30 5.75 -8.05 11.42
CA ILE A 30 5.52 -9.20 12.30
C ILE A 30 6.76 -9.53 13.15
N SER A 31 7.94 -9.10 12.71
CA SER A 31 9.20 -9.16 13.46
C SER A 31 9.35 -8.04 14.49
N SER A 32 8.51 -7.00 14.50
CA SER A 32 8.71 -5.82 15.36
C SER A 32 8.50 -6.09 16.85
N GLY A 33 7.72 -7.11 17.21
CA GLY A 33 7.37 -7.44 18.60
C GLY A 33 6.57 -6.34 19.33
N ARG A 34 6.11 -5.30 18.62
CA ARG A 34 5.44 -4.15 19.23
C ARG A 34 3.96 -4.43 19.47
N PRO A 35 3.40 -4.05 20.63
CA PRO A 35 1.97 -4.11 20.88
C PRO A 35 1.17 -3.17 19.96
N PHE A 36 0.02 -3.63 19.49
CA PHE A 36 -0.93 -2.83 18.72
C PHE A 36 -1.89 -2.12 19.67
N ARG A 37 -1.67 -0.81 19.88
CA ARG A 37 -2.48 0.01 20.81
C ARG A 37 -3.60 0.76 20.12
N PHE A 38 -4.80 0.62 20.68
CA PHE A 38 -6.03 1.22 20.19
C PHE A 38 -6.64 2.16 21.25
N PRO A 39 -6.58 3.49 21.04
CA PRO A 39 -6.89 4.48 22.09
C PRO A 39 -8.36 4.57 22.53
N LYS A 40 -9.33 4.32 21.65
CA LYS A 40 -10.76 4.61 21.88
C LYS A 40 -11.70 3.42 21.67
N ILE A 41 -11.16 2.21 21.77
CA ILE A 41 -11.86 0.99 21.34
C ILE A 41 -12.32 0.20 22.55
N SER A 42 -13.64 -0.03 22.65
CA SER A 42 -14.31 -0.93 23.59
C SER A 42 -14.53 -2.32 22.97
N MET A 43 -14.99 -3.29 23.77
CA MET A 43 -15.35 -4.64 23.30
C MET A 43 -16.53 -4.65 22.29
N ASP A 44 -17.20 -3.52 22.10
CA ASP A 44 -18.35 -3.39 21.21
C ASP A 44 -17.94 -3.27 19.73
N GLU A 45 -16.66 -2.98 19.45
CA GLU A 45 -16.11 -2.89 18.09
C GLU A 45 -15.71 -4.25 17.48
N ASN A 46 -16.33 -5.32 17.97
CA ASN A 46 -16.19 -6.66 17.42
C ASN A 46 -16.91 -6.79 16.06
N PRO A 47 -16.36 -7.56 15.10
CA PRO A 47 -15.10 -8.30 15.16
C PRO A 47 -13.86 -7.47 14.75
N LEU A 48 -12.69 -7.87 15.26
CA LEU A 48 -11.40 -7.38 14.76
C LEU A 48 -11.06 -8.02 13.41
N LYS A 49 -10.76 -7.21 12.40
CA LYS A 49 -10.22 -7.70 11.12
C LYS A 49 -8.70 -7.75 11.20
N ILE A 50 -8.12 -8.93 10.95
CA ILE A 50 -6.68 -9.16 10.97
C ILE A 50 -6.25 -9.61 9.58
N ASP A 51 -5.35 -8.85 8.95
CA ASP A 51 -4.78 -9.14 7.63
C ASP A 51 -3.26 -9.35 7.76
N ILE A 52 -2.72 -10.30 7.01
CA ILE A 52 -1.27 -10.48 6.80
C ILE A 52 -0.96 -9.94 5.40
N LEU A 53 -0.09 -8.94 5.35
CA LEU A 53 0.29 -8.28 4.11
C LEU A 53 1.76 -8.59 3.80
N LYS A 54 2.08 -8.84 2.55
CA LYS A 54 3.46 -9.02 2.09
C LYS A 54 3.93 -7.77 1.37
N GLN A 55 5.15 -7.33 1.65
CA GLN A 55 5.78 -6.28 0.87
C GLN A 55 6.12 -6.84 -0.51
N VAL A 56 5.55 -6.25 -1.56
CA VAL A 56 5.75 -6.69 -2.95
C VAL A 56 6.78 -5.84 -3.71
N GLY A 57 7.18 -4.69 -3.17
CA GLY A 57 8.17 -3.81 -3.79
C GLY A 57 8.68 -2.74 -2.84
N THR A 58 9.84 -2.17 -3.15
CA THR A 58 10.44 -1.02 -2.46
C THR A 58 11.06 -0.10 -3.49
N ALA A 59 10.99 1.20 -3.24
CA ALA A 59 11.56 2.20 -4.11
C ALA A 59 11.93 3.44 -3.29
N TYR A 60 12.95 4.16 -3.75
CA TYR A 60 13.35 5.45 -3.18
C TYR A 60 12.84 6.59 -4.05
N LEU A 61 12.20 7.57 -3.42
CA LEU A 61 11.80 8.82 -4.07
C LEU A 61 12.75 9.94 -3.63
N VAL A 62 13.32 10.66 -4.60
CA VAL A 62 14.10 11.88 -4.34
C VAL A 62 13.24 13.09 -4.70
N MET A 63 12.96 13.94 -3.71
CA MET A 63 12.14 15.13 -3.89
C MET A 63 12.96 16.27 -4.52
N LYS A 64 12.37 16.94 -5.51
CA LYS A 64 12.91 18.12 -6.16
C LYS A 64 12.14 19.37 -5.71
N PRO A 65 12.82 20.51 -5.49
CA PRO A 65 12.14 21.77 -5.19
C PRO A 65 11.20 22.17 -6.33
N GLY A 66 9.97 22.58 -6.00
CA GLY A 66 8.96 23.02 -6.97
C GLY A 66 8.27 21.91 -7.75
N GLU A 67 8.57 20.63 -7.48
CA GLU A 67 7.83 19.49 -8.02
C GLU A 67 7.01 18.83 -6.92
N GLU A 68 5.74 18.62 -7.19
CA GLU A 68 4.81 17.98 -6.26
C GLU A 68 4.40 16.58 -6.75
N GLN A 69 4.55 16.26 -8.03
CA GLN A 69 4.08 15.00 -8.61
C GLN A 69 5.24 14.14 -9.09
N TYR A 70 5.27 12.88 -8.63
CA TYR A 70 6.36 11.96 -8.92
C TYR A 70 5.84 10.59 -9.33
N LYS A 71 6.49 9.97 -10.30
CA LYS A 71 6.25 8.57 -10.68
C LYS A 71 7.29 7.67 -10.04
N VAL A 72 6.83 6.74 -9.20
CA VAL A 72 7.70 5.77 -8.52
C VAL A 72 7.60 4.44 -9.25
N LEU A 73 8.74 3.87 -9.59
CA LEU A 73 8.84 2.50 -10.09
C LEU A 73 9.30 1.56 -8.99
N PHE A 74 8.74 0.36 -8.96
CA PHE A 74 9.16 -0.70 -8.07
C PHE A 74 9.78 -1.82 -8.90
N ALA A 75 11.04 -2.14 -8.61
CA ALA A 75 11.64 -3.38 -9.08
C ALA A 75 11.06 -4.53 -8.26
N GLY A 76 10.29 -5.42 -8.88
CA GLY A 76 9.65 -6.54 -8.20
C GLY A 76 9.53 -7.77 -9.10
N GLU A 77 9.46 -8.94 -8.46
CA GLU A 77 9.35 -10.24 -9.14
C GLU A 77 8.03 -10.40 -9.93
N MET A 78 7.01 -9.60 -9.59
CA MET A 78 5.67 -9.63 -10.19
C MET A 78 5.52 -8.79 -11.46
N GLY A 79 6.63 -8.27 -12.01
CA GLY A 79 6.65 -7.42 -13.20
C GLY A 79 6.80 -5.93 -12.88
N ASP A 80 6.72 -5.08 -13.91
CA ASP A 80 6.90 -3.64 -13.79
C ASP A 80 5.71 -2.99 -13.05
N MET A 81 5.93 -2.60 -11.80
CA MET A 81 4.95 -1.89 -10.98
C MET A 81 5.31 -0.41 -10.89
N SER A 82 4.30 0.47 -10.99
CA SER A 82 4.49 1.90 -10.79
C SER A 82 3.31 2.56 -10.10
N CYS A 83 3.55 3.66 -9.41
CA CYS A 83 2.51 4.55 -8.90
C CYS A 83 2.92 6.01 -9.07
N GLU A 84 1.93 6.91 -9.13
CA GLU A 84 2.17 8.35 -9.02
C GLU A 84 1.79 8.84 -7.63
N VAL A 85 2.64 9.68 -7.05
CA VAL A 85 2.46 10.25 -5.71
C VAL A 85 2.54 11.77 -5.78
N GLU A 86 1.66 12.42 -5.04
CA GLU A 86 1.67 13.86 -4.82
C GLU A 86 2.27 14.16 -3.44
N VAL A 87 3.25 15.06 -3.38
CA VAL A 87 3.96 15.44 -2.15
C VAL A 87 3.71 16.91 -1.85
N LYS A 88 2.85 17.17 -0.87
CA LYS A 88 2.55 18.51 -0.35
C LYS A 88 3.24 18.74 0.98
N LYS A 89 3.75 19.95 1.19
CA LYS A 89 4.25 20.36 2.51
C LYS A 89 3.07 20.50 3.46
N SER A 90 3.06 19.73 4.55
CA SER A 90 2.12 19.92 5.64
C SER A 90 2.63 21.05 6.53
N GLU A 91 1.80 22.04 6.84
CA GLU A 91 2.14 23.27 7.61
C GLU A 91 2.48 23.01 9.10
N GLY A 92 2.85 21.79 9.50
CA GLY A 92 2.99 21.37 10.90
C GLY A 92 4.33 20.74 11.27
N GLY A 93 5.37 20.89 10.46
CA GLY A 93 6.67 20.24 10.67
C GLY A 93 7.84 21.22 10.58
N GLU A 94 7.99 22.11 11.55
CA GLU A 94 9.28 22.81 11.74
C GLU A 94 10.32 21.80 12.24
N ALA A 95 11.07 21.24 11.29
CA ALA A 95 12.33 20.60 11.59
C ALA A 95 13.33 21.71 11.96
N VAL A 96 13.69 21.76 13.25
CA VAL A 96 14.75 22.62 13.77
C VAL A 96 16.08 22.16 13.17
N ALA A 97 16.47 22.73 12.03
CA ALA A 97 17.81 22.62 11.51
C ALA A 97 18.70 23.60 12.28
N ALA A 98 19.47 23.08 13.23
CA ALA A 98 20.53 23.81 13.90
C ALA A 98 21.54 24.31 12.85
N LYS A 99 21.60 25.62 12.65
CA LYS A 99 22.70 26.27 11.95
C LYS A 99 23.94 26.20 12.85
N GLU A 100 24.85 25.27 12.55
CA GLU A 100 26.22 25.39 13.02
C GLU A 100 26.90 26.53 12.24
N ALA A 101 27.27 27.58 12.97
CA ALA A 101 28.11 28.64 12.46
C ALA A 101 29.54 28.10 12.31
N ALA A 102 30.00 27.93 11.08
CA ALA A 102 31.38 27.61 10.78
C ALA A 102 32.21 28.90 10.65
N ASP A 103 33.24 28.94 11.49
CA ASP A 103 34.31 29.93 11.64
C ASP A 103 34.92 30.42 10.31
N ASP A 104 34.97 31.74 10.15
CA ASP A 104 35.64 32.44 9.05
C ASP A 104 37.17 32.30 9.20
N LYS A 105 37.79 31.42 8.39
CA LYS A 105 39.21 31.52 8.05
C LYS A 105 39.40 31.68 6.54
N LYS A 106 39.65 32.94 6.19
CA LYS A 106 40.13 33.46 4.91
C LYS A 106 41.25 32.60 4.31
N VAL A 107 40.97 31.98 3.16
CA VAL A 107 41.95 31.77 2.09
C VAL A 107 41.27 32.23 0.81
N GLU A 108 41.93 33.10 0.06
CA GLU A 108 41.43 33.70 -1.18
C GLU A 108 41.37 32.67 -2.31
N ALA A 109 40.42 31.74 -2.21
CA ALA A 109 39.93 30.94 -3.32
C ALA A 109 38.68 31.64 -3.88
N SER A 110 38.94 32.59 -4.79
CA SER A 110 38.04 33.19 -5.79
C SER A 110 36.57 33.42 -5.38
N ALA A 111 36.12 34.68 -5.36
CA ALA A 111 34.70 35.05 -5.20
C ALA A 111 33.73 34.19 -6.07
N SER A 112 34.17 33.73 -7.24
CA SER A 112 33.42 32.82 -8.10
C SER A 112 33.07 31.45 -7.49
N ALA A 113 33.91 30.91 -6.59
CA ALA A 113 33.65 29.64 -5.92
C ALA A 113 32.58 29.78 -4.82
N LYS A 114 32.54 30.94 -4.15
CA LYS A 114 31.50 31.28 -3.18
C LYS A 114 30.17 31.51 -3.87
N ASP A 115 30.16 32.29 -4.95
CA ASP A 115 28.95 32.56 -5.74
C ASP A 115 28.36 31.28 -6.35
N ALA A 116 29.21 30.38 -6.87
CA ALA A 116 28.76 29.09 -7.39
C ALA A 116 28.16 28.19 -6.29
N LYS A 117 28.78 28.17 -5.10
CA LYS A 117 28.25 27.44 -3.95
C LYS A 117 26.90 27.98 -3.52
N ASP A 118 26.78 29.29 -3.38
CA ASP A 118 25.54 29.96 -2.97
C ASP A 118 24.41 29.71 -3.99
N TYR A 119 24.72 29.70 -5.29
CA TYR A 119 23.76 29.34 -6.33
C TYR A 119 23.25 27.89 -6.17
N LEU A 120 24.16 26.94 -5.99
CA LEU A 120 23.81 25.53 -5.86
C LEU A 120 23.03 25.24 -4.58
N GLU A 121 23.37 25.91 -3.47
CA GLU A 121 22.65 25.80 -2.20
C GLU A 121 21.27 26.47 -2.27
N GLY A 122 21.18 27.67 -2.85
CA GLY A 122 19.93 28.41 -3.00
C GLY A 122 18.89 27.68 -3.87
N HIS A 123 19.34 26.94 -4.88
CA HIS A 123 18.48 26.10 -5.72
C HIS A 123 18.38 24.65 -5.21
N GLN A 124 18.95 24.35 -4.06
CA GLN A 124 19.00 23.02 -3.42
C GLN A 124 19.56 21.90 -4.32
N VAL A 125 20.40 22.27 -5.29
CA VAL A 125 20.98 21.33 -6.27
C VAL A 125 21.92 20.35 -5.57
N LEU A 126 22.73 20.82 -4.62
CA LEU A 126 23.66 19.95 -3.89
C LEU A 126 22.92 18.87 -3.09
N GLN A 127 21.89 19.24 -2.34
CA GLN A 127 21.10 18.31 -1.53
C GLN A 127 20.39 17.28 -2.42
N PHE A 128 19.83 17.73 -3.55
CA PHE A 128 19.19 16.83 -4.52
C PHE A 128 20.19 15.84 -5.13
N VAL A 129 21.32 16.33 -5.66
CA VAL A 129 22.34 15.48 -6.30
C VAL A 129 22.92 14.48 -5.29
N GLN A 130 23.18 14.91 -4.06
CA GLN A 130 23.64 14.03 -2.99
C GLN A 130 22.63 12.92 -2.70
N ALA A 131 21.33 13.25 -2.61
CA ALA A 131 20.27 12.26 -2.40
C ALA A 131 20.18 11.27 -3.58
N VAL A 132 20.28 11.74 -4.82
CA VAL A 132 20.33 10.87 -6.01
C VAL A 132 21.55 9.93 -5.99
N LEU A 133 22.73 10.44 -5.64
CA LEU A 133 23.92 9.60 -5.50
C LEU A 133 23.74 8.55 -4.40
N GLN A 134 23.13 8.91 -3.27
CA GLN A 134 22.82 7.95 -2.20
C GLN A 134 21.88 6.84 -2.67
N THR A 135 20.88 7.12 -3.52
CA THR A 135 20.00 6.07 -4.04
C THR A 135 20.75 5.15 -5.01
N VAL A 136 21.62 5.68 -5.86
CA VAL A 136 22.48 4.86 -6.76
C VAL A 136 23.39 3.93 -5.97
N ILE A 137 24.00 4.41 -4.88
CA ILE A 137 24.89 3.60 -4.03
C ILE A 137 24.13 2.46 -3.36
N LYS A 138 22.87 2.69 -2.95
CA LYS A 138 22.02 1.70 -2.29
C LYS A 138 21.48 0.65 -3.26
N GLU A 139 20.91 1.10 -4.37
CA GLU A 139 20.22 0.24 -5.35
C GLU A 139 21.18 -0.46 -6.32
N LYS A 140 22.36 0.12 -6.57
CA LYS A 140 23.37 -0.37 -7.53
C LYS A 140 22.75 -0.79 -8.88
N PRO A 141 22.04 0.12 -9.58
CA PRO A 141 21.41 -0.19 -10.86
C PRO A 141 22.45 -0.51 -11.93
N ALA A 142 22.10 -1.38 -12.89
CA ALA A 142 22.96 -1.73 -14.02
C ALA A 142 23.33 -0.51 -14.89
N ASN A 143 22.39 0.42 -15.08
CA ASN A 143 22.58 1.67 -15.84
C ASN A 143 22.43 2.89 -14.91
N PRO A 144 23.50 3.30 -14.18
CA PRO A 144 23.40 4.34 -13.16
C PRO A 144 23.02 5.72 -13.73
N TYR A 145 23.50 6.08 -14.92
CA TYR A 145 23.19 7.38 -15.53
C TYR A 145 21.74 7.51 -15.96
N GLU A 146 21.15 6.43 -16.50
CA GLU A 146 19.74 6.38 -16.86
C GLU A 146 18.84 6.45 -15.62
N TYR A 147 19.21 5.72 -14.57
CA TYR A 147 18.52 5.76 -13.27
C TYR A 147 18.55 7.16 -12.66
N MET A 148 19.71 7.85 -12.68
CA MET A 148 19.81 9.23 -12.20
C MET A 148 18.95 10.18 -13.04
N ALA A 149 19.03 10.10 -14.38
CA ALA A 149 18.24 10.95 -15.29
C ALA A 149 16.74 10.83 -15.00
N ARG A 150 16.28 9.63 -14.64
CA ARG A 150 14.89 9.40 -14.23
C ARG A 150 14.51 10.19 -12.98
N HIS A 151 15.36 10.25 -11.96
CA HIS A 151 15.14 11.12 -10.79
C HIS A 151 15.10 12.60 -11.16
N PHE A 152 15.95 13.06 -12.10
CA PHE A 152 15.90 14.44 -12.61
C PHE A 152 14.60 14.75 -13.36
N MET A 153 13.97 13.74 -13.97
CA MET A 153 12.67 13.81 -14.64
C MET A 153 11.50 13.47 -13.70
N SER A 154 11.68 13.55 -12.38
CA SER A 154 10.64 13.28 -11.37
C SER A 154 10.04 11.87 -11.46
N GLY A 155 10.83 10.91 -11.97
CA GLY A 155 10.43 9.52 -12.12
C GLY A 155 9.84 9.15 -13.49
N TYR A 156 9.60 10.14 -14.35
CA TYR A 156 8.98 9.95 -15.66
C TYR A 156 10.03 9.61 -16.74
N ALA A 157 9.65 8.74 -17.68
CA ALA A 157 10.36 8.59 -18.94
C ALA A 157 9.93 9.68 -19.95
N LYS A 158 10.67 9.82 -21.06
CA LYS A 158 10.39 10.84 -22.09
C LYS A 158 8.97 10.75 -22.68
N ASP A 159 8.39 9.55 -22.70
CA ASP A 159 7.08 9.27 -23.30
C ASP A 159 5.96 9.11 -22.26
N ASP A 160 6.25 9.28 -20.97
CA ASP A 160 5.23 9.15 -19.94
C ASP A 160 4.34 10.40 -19.86
N GLN A 161 3.02 10.22 -19.85
CA GLN A 161 2.07 11.27 -19.48
C GLN A 161 1.82 11.27 -17.98
N ARG A 162 1.82 12.46 -17.36
CA ARG A 162 1.44 12.65 -15.96
C ARG A 162 -0.05 12.43 -15.79
N ALA A 163 -0.47 11.70 -14.76
CA ALA A 163 -1.88 11.60 -14.43
C ALA A 163 -2.43 13.00 -14.10
N SER A 164 -3.63 13.30 -14.59
CA SER A 164 -4.31 14.53 -14.20
C SER A 164 -4.81 14.38 -12.76
N VAL A 165 -4.50 15.36 -11.91
CA VAL A 165 -4.93 15.41 -10.49
C VAL A 165 -6.47 15.56 -10.36
N SER A 166 -7.21 15.58 -11.48
CA SER A 166 -8.65 15.85 -11.56
C SER A 166 -9.52 14.60 -11.85
N ALA A 167 -8.95 13.40 -11.94
CA ALA A 167 -9.68 12.20 -12.38
C ALA A 167 -9.76 11.06 -11.37
N ALA A 168 -9.69 11.34 -10.07
CA ALA A 168 -10.06 10.37 -9.03
C ALA A 168 -11.53 10.56 -8.58
N ALA A 169 -12.46 10.58 -9.55
CA ALA A 169 -13.86 10.30 -9.24
C ALA A 169 -14.05 8.78 -9.30
N PRO A 170 -14.57 8.12 -8.25
CA PRO A 170 -14.82 6.69 -8.30
C PRO A 170 -15.86 6.42 -9.39
N ALA A 171 -15.46 5.68 -10.42
CA ALA A 171 -16.37 5.05 -11.35
C ALA A 171 -17.36 4.23 -10.52
N ASN A 172 -18.58 4.76 -10.43
CA ASN A 172 -19.74 4.17 -9.82
C ASN A 172 -19.93 2.76 -10.42
N ARG A 173 -19.40 1.73 -9.76
CA ARG A 173 -19.73 0.34 -10.04
C ARG A 173 -21.20 0.18 -9.67
N ALA A 174 -22.06 0.36 -10.67
CA ALA A 174 -23.42 -0.14 -10.63
C ALA A 174 -23.36 -1.64 -10.26
N PRO A 175 -24.08 -2.09 -9.22
CA PRO A 175 -24.24 -3.51 -8.94
C PRO A 175 -24.87 -4.21 -10.15
N PRO A 176 -24.41 -5.40 -10.55
CA PRO A 176 -25.10 -6.18 -11.56
C PRO A 176 -26.51 -6.51 -11.06
N GLU A 177 -27.50 -6.15 -11.87
CA GLU A 177 -28.90 -6.56 -11.70
C GLU A 177 -29.00 -8.08 -11.52
N PRO A 178 -29.72 -8.58 -10.51
CA PRO A 178 -30.06 -9.99 -10.42
C PRO A 178 -31.06 -10.35 -11.54
N PRO A 179 -30.89 -11.49 -12.23
CA PRO A 179 -31.87 -11.94 -13.21
C PRO A 179 -33.22 -12.16 -12.53
N ALA A 180 -34.25 -11.58 -13.17
CA ALA A 180 -35.63 -11.58 -12.74
C ALA A 180 -36.15 -12.99 -12.42
N ALA A 181 -36.78 -13.11 -11.27
CA ALA A 181 -37.63 -14.23 -10.92
C ALA A 181 -38.94 -14.15 -11.71
N ASP A 182 -39.14 -15.08 -12.64
CA ASP A 182 -40.47 -15.37 -13.20
C ASP A 182 -41.29 -16.10 -12.14
N THR A 183 -42.33 -15.43 -11.65
CA THR A 183 -43.42 -16.04 -10.88
C THR A 183 -44.74 -15.61 -11.48
N LYS A 184 -45.50 -16.55 -12.08
CA LYS A 184 -46.96 -16.62 -11.94
C LYS A 184 -47.55 -17.91 -12.55
N PRO A 185 -48.80 -18.30 -12.23
CA PRO A 185 -49.12 -19.24 -11.16
C PRO A 185 -49.89 -20.49 -11.66
N ALA A 186 -50.05 -21.47 -10.76
CA ALA A 186 -51.01 -22.58 -10.92
C ALA A 186 -52.45 -22.06 -11.08
N PRO A 187 -53.33 -22.88 -11.72
CA PRO A 187 -54.26 -23.65 -10.90
C PRO A 187 -54.50 -25.10 -11.38
N THR A 188 -54.52 -26.04 -10.43
CA THR A 188 -55.28 -27.30 -10.40
C THR A 188 -56.81 -27.03 -10.42
N PRO A 189 -57.75 -27.99 -10.65
CA PRO A 189 -57.69 -29.43 -10.30
C PRO A 189 -58.46 -30.44 -11.22
N ALA A 190 -58.14 -31.74 -11.10
CA ALA A 190 -59.06 -32.91 -11.14
C ALA A 190 -58.18 -34.18 -11.13
N GLU A 191 -58.10 -34.93 -10.03
CA GLU A 191 -59.05 -36.01 -9.64
C GLU A 191 -58.78 -37.30 -10.42
N ASP A 192 -58.01 -38.20 -9.79
CA ASP A 192 -58.40 -39.62 -9.68
C ASP A 192 -57.57 -40.28 -8.56
N ALA A 193 -58.29 -40.92 -7.64
CA ALA A 193 -57.78 -41.85 -6.63
C ALA A 193 -58.47 -43.19 -6.90
N PRO A 194 -57.82 -44.33 -6.62
CA PRO A 194 -58.08 -44.99 -5.32
C PRO A 194 -56.77 -45.56 -4.72
N ALA A 195 -56.51 -45.37 -3.43
CA ALA A 195 -57.04 -46.08 -2.26
C ALA A 195 -56.51 -47.53 -2.09
N GLU A 196 -56.28 -47.87 -0.81
CA GLU A 196 -56.00 -49.21 -0.24
C GLU A 196 -54.52 -49.64 -0.14
N ALA A 197 -54.01 -50.26 0.93
CA ALA A 197 -54.16 -50.16 2.38
C ALA A 197 -53.04 -51.04 3.00
N ALA A 198 -52.65 -50.69 4.24
CA ALA A 198 -52.22 -51.60 5.31
C ALA A 198 -50.84 -52.31 5.29
N LYS A 199 -50.03 -51.89 6.28
CA LYS A 199 -49.40 -52.70 7.36
C LYS A 199 -48.02 -53.38 7.16
N ALA A 200 -47.14 -52.95 8.07
CA ALA A 200 -46.31 -53.73 9.00
C ALA A 200 -45.01 -54.40 8.50
N ALA A 201 -43.89 -53.75 8.83
CA ALA A 201 -42.74 -54.19 9.66
C ALA A 201 -42.25 -55.68 9.68
N PRO A 202 -40.93 -55.89 9.92
CA PRO A 202 -40.09 -57.02 9.47
C PRO A 202 -39.97 -58.15 10.54
N PRO A 203 -39.20 -59.27 10.41
CA PRO A 203 -37.72 -59.30 10.35
C PRO A 203 -37.05 -60.52 9.63
N ALA A 204 -35.71 -60.42 9.50
CA ALA A 204 -34.63 -61.43 9.55
C ALA A 204 -34.75 -62.80 8.81
N GLU A 205 -33.74 -63.11 7.99
CA GLU A 205 -33.26 -64.50 7.83
C GLU A 205 -31.74 -64.54 7.56
N GLU A 206 -31.02 -65.19 8.47
CA GLU A 206 -29.68 -65.76 8.29
C GLU A 206 -29.75 -66.96 7.33
N ALA A 207 -28.79 -67.12 6.41
CA ALA A 207 -28.36 -68.45 6.00
C ALA A 207 -26.92 -68.46 5.48
N LYS A 208 -26.13 -69.29 6.15
CA LYS A 208 -24.72 -69.64 5.98
C LYS A 208 -24.47 -70.54 4.75
N PRO A 209 -23.20 -70.87 4.45
CA PRO A 209 -22.68 -72.17 4.95
C PRO A 209 -21.51 -72.04 5.95
#